data_AF-A0A1T5KRM9-F1
#
_entry.id   AF-A0A1T5KRM9-F1
#
_cell.length_a   1.000
_cell.length_b   1.000
_cell.length_c   1.000
_cell.angle_alpha   90.00
_cell.angle_beta   90.00
_cell.angle_gamma   90.00
#
_symmetry.space_group_name_H-M   'P 1'
#
loop_
_entity.id
_entity.type
_entity.pdbx_description
1 polymer ?
#
loop_
_entity_poly.entity_id
_entity_poly.type
_entity_poly.pdbx_seq_one_letter_code
_entity_poly.pdbx_strand_id
1 'polypeptide(L)'
;MEAYRNEDIVSTLLRYGFIELFLRMDETLLNEIWSYPGNRDKLYELITDHDAPEEARFLSSEILFLKEKNFPPDNLKNELSQLYASILGQGGSVNANIWGLPGFLNGGTGQHVVALGQAIVKDFSSLLQNTGSVYYEGSREAMQGNAYKYRIKDLAAFFLATVLNIPYTVYKEPESRDEEIEGLKQNLNKEWGRN
;
A
#
# COMPACT_ATOMS: atom_id res chain seq x y z
N MET A 1 -29.93 -2.74 -9.29
CA MET A 1 -29.59 -1.87 -8.14
C MET A 1 -29.45 -0.46 -8.66
N GLU A 2 -30.27 0.48 -8.17
CA GLU A 2 -30.27 1.91 -8.54
C GLU A 2 -29.44 2.78 -7.58
N ALA A 3 -28.85 2.17 -6.54
CA ALA A 3 -28.32 2.87 -5.36
C ALA A 3 -27.13 3.81 -5.65
N TYR A 4 -26.38 3.56 -6.71
CA TYR A 4 -25.16 4.32 -7.00
C TYR A 4 -25.42 5.63 -7.77
N ARG A 5 -26.58 5.81 -8.43
CA ARG A 5 -26.76 6.85 -9.45
C ARG A 5 -26.77 8.30 -8.95
N ASN A 6 -26.89 8.55 -7.65
CA ASN A 6 -27.04 9.89 -7.06
C ASN A 6 -26.13 10.20 -5.86
N GLU A 7 -25.24 9.29 -5.49
CA GLU A 7 -24.35 9.50 -4.34
C GLU A 7 -23.00 10.05 -4.76
N ASP A 8 -22.41 10.87 -3.89
CA ASP A 8 -21.04 11.33 -4.06
C ASP A 8 -20.05 10.14 -4.03
N ILE A 9 -18.95 10.28 -4.78
CA ILE A 9 -17.98 9.21 -4.96
C ILE A 9 -17.27 8.85 -3.64
N VAL A 10 -16.97 9.83 -2.78
CA VAL A 10 -16.35 9.60 -1.47
C VAL A 10 -17.27 8.73 -0.62
N SER A 11 -18.55 9.10 -0.54
CA SER A 11 -19.55 8.34 0.20
C SER A 11 -19.68 6.90 -0.32
N THR A 12 -19.62 6.72 -1.63
CA THR A 12 -19.65 5.40 -2.26
C THR A 12 -18.44 4.57 -1.85
N LEU A 13 -17.23 5.11 -1.98
CA LEU A 13 -16.00 4.40 -1.67
C LEU A 13 -15.97 3.97 -0.21
N LEU A 14 -16.30 4.87 0.72
CA LEU A 14 -16.30 4.58 2.15
C LEU A 14 -17.38 3.58 2.56
N ARG A 15 -18.57 3.61 1.91
CA ARG A 15 -19.64 2.66 2.21
C ARG A 15 -19.23 1.23 1.90
N TYR A 16 -18.61 1.01 0.74
CA TYR A 16 -18.21 -0.33 0.30
C TYR A 16 -16.88 -0.76 0.92
N GLY A 17 -15.96 0.19 1.10
CA GLY A 17 -14.65 -0.07 1.69
C GLY A 17 -13.81 -1.05 0.87
N PHE A 18 -12.62 -1.38 1.36
CA PHE A 18 -11.68 -2.23 0.64
C PHE A 18 -12.20 -3.66 0.42
N ILE A 19 -12.86 -4.23 1.44
CA ILE A 19 -13.30 -5.64 1.40
C ILE A 19 -14.32 -5.87 0.30
N GLU A 20 -15.38 -5.07 0.22
CA GLU A 20 -16.43 -5.26 -0.79
C GLU A 20 -15.91 -4.90 -2.19
N LEU A 21 -15.09 -3.86 -2.31
CA LEU A 21 -14.56 -3.42 -3.61
C LEU A 21 -13.56 -4.42 -4.19
N PHE A 22 -12.65 -4.99 -3.39
CA PHE A 22 -11.51 -5.74 -3.92
C PHE A 22 -11.44 -7.20 -3.48
N LEU A 23 -11.81 -7.54 -2.25
CA LEU A 23 -11.66 -8.92 -1.73
C LEU A 23 -12.86 -9.81 -2.04
N ARG A 24 -14.07 -9.24 -2.03
CA ARG A 24 -15.28 -9.96 -2.40
C ARG A 24 -15.44 -10.12 -3.93
N MET A 25 -14.60 -9.43 -4.69
CA MET A 25 -14.53 -9.47 -6.16
C MET A 25 -15.88 -9.16 -6.84
N ASP A 26 -16.61 -8.16 -6.36
CA ASP A 26 -17.73 -7.62 -7.14
C ASP A 26 -17.19 -6.76 -8.29
N GLU A 27 -16.74 -7.43 -9.36
CA GLU A 27 -16.29 -6.78 -10.58
C GLU A 27 -17.39 -5.89 -11.19
N THR A 28 -18.66 -6.19 -10.93
CA THR A 28 -19.80 -5.39 -11.42
C THR A 28 -19.76 -4.02 -10.76
N LEU A 29 -19.66 -3.96 -9.43
CA LEU A 29 -19.57 -2.70 -8.69
C LEU A 29 -18.34 -1.87 -9.09
N LEU A 30 -17.16 -2.49 -9.18
CA LEU A 30 -15.94 -1.80 -9.63
C LEU A 30 -16.10 -1.25 -11.06
N ASN A 31 -16.72 -2.01 -11.96
CA ASN A 31 -16.98 -1.56 -13.33
C ASN A 31 -18.02 -0.44 -13.37
N GLU A 32 -19.05 -0.47 -12.54
CA GLU A 32 -20.04 0.59 -12.43
C GLU A 32 -19.42 1.89 -11.93
N ILE A 33 -18.61 1.84 -10.85
CA ILE A 33 -17.88 3.01 -10.34
C ILE A 33 -16.93 3.55 -11.43
N TRP A 34 -16.18 2.68 -12.10
CA TRP A 34 -15.23 3.10 -13.13
C TRP A 34 -15.89 3.71 -14.38
N SER A 35 -17.01 3.14 -14.82
CA SER A 35 -17.67 3.53 -16.08
C SER A 35 -18.64 4.70 -15.93
N TYR A 36 -18.94 5.13 -14.70
CA TYR A 36 -19.86 6.24 -14.47
C TYR A 36 -19.30 7.57 -15.00
N PRO A 37 -20.10 8.41 -15.69
CA PRO A 37 -19.62 9.66 -16.25
C PRO A 37 -18.96 10.58 -15.21
N GLY A 38 -17.73 11.02 -15.49
CA GLY A 38 -16.95 11.94 -14.65
C GLY A 38 -16.24 11.29 -13.46
N ASN A 39 -16.47 10.00 -13.17
CA ASN A 39 -15.84 9.35 -12.03
C ASN A 39 -14.32 9.20 -12.15
N ARG A 40 -13.83 8.93 -13.36
CA ARG A 40 -12.39 8.79 -13.59
C ARG A 40 -11.64 10.04 -13.12
N ASP A 41 -12.10 11.21 -13.54
CA ASP A 41 -11.48 12.49 -13.16
C ASP A 41 -11.57 12.71 -11.64
N LYS A 42 -12.73 12.43 -11.04
CA LYS A 42 -12.90 12.50 -9.58
C LYS A 42 -11.97 11.57 -8.80
N LEU A 43 -11.75 10.34 -9.27
CA LEU A 43 -10.81 9.41 -8.64
C LEU A 43 -9.37 9.95 -8.66
N TYR A 44 -8.98 10.63 -9.75
CA TYR A 44 -7.70 11.33 -9.82
C TYR A 44 -7.63 12.53 -8.87
N GLU A 45 -8.69 13.36 -8.84
CA GLU A 45 -8.78 14.53 -7.96
C GLU A 45 -8.65 14.13 -6.48
N LEU A 46 -9.31 13.03 -6.08
CA LEU A 46 -9.26 12.52 -4.71
C LEU A 46 -7.84 12.17 -4.25
N ILE A 47 -6.96 11.66 -5.13
CA ILE A 47 -5.59 11.32 -4.73
C ILE A 47 -4.88 12.55 -4.15
N THR A 48 -5.10 13.73 -4.71
CA THR A 48 -4.45 14.99 -4.30
C THR A 48 -5.29 15.86 -3.37
N ASP A 49 -6.54 15.48 -3.11
CA ASP A 49 -7.42 16.20 -2.19
C ASP A 49 -7.07 15.82 -0.74
N HIS A 50 -6.24 16.65 -0.10
CA HIS A 50 -5.84 16.42 1.29
C HIS A 50 -6.95 16.68 2.31
N ASP A 51 -8.06 17.29 1.91
CA ASP A 51 -9.25 17.47 2.76
C ASP A 51 -10.18 16.24 2.70
N ALA A 52 -10.00 15.37 1.70
CA ALA A 52 -10.75 14.12 1.59
C ALA A 52 -10.27 13.05 2.61
N PRO A 53 -11.17 12.16 3.07
CA PRO A 53 -10.79 11.06 3.95
C PRO A 53 -9.73 10.17 3.33
N GLU A 54 -8.66 9.89 4.08
CA GLU A 54 -7.48 9.13 3.61
C GLU A 54 -7.85 7.77 3.02
N GLU A 55 -8.83 7.07 3.61
CA GLU A 55 -9.35 5.80 3.09
C GLU A 55 -9.97 5.97 1.70
N ALA A 56 -10.75 7.03 1.44
CA ALA A 56 -11.32 7.25 0.11
C ALA A 56 -10.23 7.57 -0.93
N ARG A 57 -9.18 8.28 -0.53
CA ARG A 57 -8.00 8.56 -1.39
C ARG A 57 -7.29 7.24 -1.74
N PHE A 58 -7.09 6.37 -0.75
CA PHE A 58 -6.48 5.05 -0.92
C PHE A 58 -7.34 4.13 -1.81
N LEU A 59 -8.64 4.04 -1.56
CA LEU A 59 -9.54 3.23 -2.40
C LEU A 59 -9.55 3.75 -3.85
N SER A 60 -9.46 5.07 -4.04
CA SER A 60 -9.36 5.67 -5.37
C SER A 60 -8.08 5.24 -6.10
N SER A 61 -6.93 5.25 -5.42
CA SER A 61 -5.68 4.80 -6.02
C SER A 61 -5.72 3.32 -6.36
N GLU A 62 -6.28 2.47 -5.50
CA GLU A 62 -6.41 1.03 -5.77
C GLU A 62 -7.32 0.76 -7.00
N ILE A 63 -8.42 1.50 -7.16
CA ILE A 63 -9.25 1.40 -8.38
C ILE A 63 -8.45 1.81 -9.62
N LEU A 64 -7.70 2.92 -9.54
CA LEU A 64 -6.91 3.43 -10.66
C LEU A 64 -5.80 2.45 -11.05
N PHE A 65 -5.09 1.84 -10.10
CA PHE A 65 -4.13 0.78 -10.37
C PHE A 65 -4.75 -0.41 -11.12
N LEU A 66 -5.99 -0.78 -10.82
CA LEU A 66 -6.67 -1.90 -11.48
C LEU A 66 -7.22 -1.57 -12.87
N LYS A 67 -7.68 -0.32 -13.09
CA LYS A 67 -8.44 0.05 -14.28
C LYS A 67 -7.66 0.88 -15.29
N GLU A 68 -6.68 1.63 -14.83
CA GLU A 68 -5.87 2.50 -15.67
C GLU A 68 -4.54 1.85 -16.03
N LYS A 69 -4.37 1.51 -17.30
CA LYS A 69 -3.20 0.78 -17.81
C LYS A 69 -1.85 1.44 -17.50
N ASN A 70 -1.80 2.77 -17.46
CA ASN A 70 -0.55 3.53 -17.31
C ASN A 70 -0.45 4.23 -15.93
N PHE A 71 -1.21 3.76 -14.94
CA PHE A 71 -1.16 4.32 -13.60
C PHE A 71 -0.01 3.68 -12.78
N PRO A 72 0.69 4.47 -11.93
CA PRO A 72 0.52 5.89 -11.70
C PRO A 72 1.42 6.76 -12.60
N PRO A 73 0.92 7.92 -13.06
CA PRO A 73 1.77 8.89 -13.73
C PRO A 73 2.81 9.47 -12.75
N ASP A 74 3.96 9.90 -13.28
CA ASP A 74 5.11 10.31 -12.46
C ASP A 74 4.79 11.46 -11.48
N ASN A 75 3.91 12.38 -11.87
CA ASN A 75 3.51 13.52 -11.04
C ASN A 75 2.69 13.13 -9.79
N LEU A 76 2.14 11.91 -9.74
CA LEU A 76 1.38 11.42 -8.57
C LEU A 76 2.19 10.51 -7.65
N LYS A 77 3.38 10.04 -8.08
CA LYS A 77 4.14 9.03 -7.32
C LYS A 77 4.50 9.49 -5.91
N ASN A 78 4.85 10.77 -5.73
CA ASN A 78 5.17 11.30 -4.41
C ASN A 78 3.94 11.43 -3.50
N GLU A 79 2.79 11.77 -4.07
CA GLU A 79 1.53 11.86 -3.32
C GLU A 79 1.07 10.47 -2.87
N LEU A 80 1.12 9.52 -3.80
CA LEU A 80 0.83 8.12 -3.52
C LEU A 80 1.81 7.55 -2.49
N SER A 81 3.11 7.83 -2.61
CA SER A 81 4.10 7.39 -1.63
C SER A 81 3.71 7.79 -0.20
N GLN A 82 3.35 9.04 0.02
CA GLN A 82 2.90 9.55 1.32
C GLN A 82 1.62 8.84 1.77
N LEU A 83 0.64 8.69 0.88
CA LEU A 83 -0.62 8.01 1.16
C LEU A 83 -0.41 6.55 1.57
N TYR A 84 0.31 5.75 0.78
CA TYR A 84 0.57 4.34 1.11
C TYR A 84 1.41 4.19 2.38
N ALA A 85 2.40 5.06 2.61
CA ALA A 85 3.18 5.05 3.84
C ALA A 85 2.32 5.38 5.06
N SER A 86 1.39 6.32 4.94
CA SER A 86 0.46 6.68 6.01
C SER A 86 -0.51 5.53 6.32
N ILE A 87 -1.16 4.94 5.31
CA ILE A 87 -2.06 3.79 5.48
C ILE A 87 -1.31 2.62 6.14
N LEU A 88 -0.11 2.28 5.66
CA LEU A 88 0.71 1.23 6.28
C LEU A 88 1.11 1.58 7.73
N GLY A 89 1.52 2.83 7.96
CA GLY A 89 2.02 3.33 9.24
C GLY A 89 0.97 3.40 10.35
N GLN A 90 -0.29 3.66 10.00
CA GLN A 90 -1.43 3.65 10.92
C GLN A 90 -1.86 2.23 11.33
N GLY A 91 -1.18 1.18 10.82
CA GLY A 91 -1.67 -0.20 10.91
C GLY A 91 -2.96 -0.39 10.10
N GLY A 92 -3.19 0.48 9.11
CA GLY A 92 -4.46 0.79 8.44
C GLY A 92 -5.08 -0.33 7.60
N SER A 93 -4.54 -1.53 7.65
CA SER A 93 -5.33 -2.71 7.40
C SER A 93 -4.93 -3.75 8.42
N VAL A 94 -5.81 -4.03 9.38
CA VAL A 94 -5.69 -5.16 10.33
C VAL A 94 -5.40 -6.49 9.60
N ASN A 95 -5.59 -6.51 8.28
CA ASN A 95 -5.17 -7.55 7.36
C ASN A 95 -3.94 -7.13 6.51
N ALA A 96 -2.78 -7.69 6.84
CA ALA A 96 -1.51 -7.49 6.14
C ALA A 96 -1.46 -8.20 4.77
N ASN A 97 -2.42 -9.07 4.45
CA ASN A 97 -2.40 -9.87 3.21
C ASN A 97 -2.38 -9.00 1.95
N ILE A 98 -3.00 -7.82 1.99
CA ILE A 98 -3.05 -6.90 0.84
C ILE A 98 -1.66 -6.37 0.47
N TRP A 99 -0.77 -6.26 1.45
CA TRP A 99 0.62 -5.84 1.28
C TRP A 99 1.53 -6.99 0.84
N GLY A 100 1.11 -8.23 1.09
CA GLY A 100 1.92 -9.42 0.88
C GLY A 100 2.89 -9.69 2.02
N LEU A 101 3.62 -10.81 1.92
CA LEU A 101 4.60 -11.21 2.92
C LEU A 101 5.98 -10.67 2.58
N PRO A 102 6.78 -10.16 3.56
CA PRO A 102 8.19 -9.91 3.33
C PRO A 102 8.88 -11.13 2.67
N GLY A 103 9.56 -10.89 1.54
CA GLY A 103 10.20 -11.94 0.72
C GLY A 103 9.31 -12.49 -0.40
N PHE A 104 8.02 -12.19 -0.40
CA PHE A 104 7.04 -12.60 -1.42
C PHE A 104 6.14 -11.43 -1.80
N LEU A 105 6.33 -10.87 -3.00
CA LEU A 105 5.49 -9.78 -3.50
C LEU A 105 4.14 -10.30 -4.02
N ASN A 106 3.32 -10.86 -3.13
CA ASN A 106 2.06 -11.54 -3.45
C ASN A 106 0.80 -10.77 -3.06
N GLY A 107 0.92 -9.57 -2.48
CA GLY A 107 -0.20 -8.67 -2.21
C GLY A 107 -0.35 -7.60 -3.28
N GLY A 108 -1.57 -7.33 -3.73
CA GLY A 108 -1.86 -6.34 -4.78
C GLY A 108 -1.43 -4.92 -4.39
N THR A 109 -1.80 -4.47 -3.19
CA THR A 109 -1.38 -3.18 -2.64
C THR A 109 0.15 -3.10 -2.50
N GLY A 110 0.82 -4.20 -2.11
CA GLY A 110 2.27 -4.26 -2.09
C GLY A 110 2.92 -4.10 -3.47
N GLN A 111 2.33 -4.70 -4.51
CA GLN A 111 2.78 -4.52 -5.90
C GLN A 111 2.61 -3.06 -6.36
N HIS A 112 1.52 -2.40 -5.95
CA HIS A 112 1.28 -0.98 -6.22
C HIS A 112 2.36 -0.10 -5.59
N VAL A 113 2.76 -0.37 -4.34
CA VAL A 113 3.89 0.31 -3.68
C VAL A 113 5.18 0.15 -4.48
N VAL A 114 5.50 -1.06 -4.94
CA VAL A 114 6.71 -1.31 -5.74
C VAL A 114 6.66 -0.55 -7.08
N ALA A 115 5.47 -0.42 -7.68
CA ALA A 115 5.28 0.33 -8.93
C ALA A 115 5.53 1.85 -8.79
N LEU A 116 5.46 2.41 -7.57
CA LEU A 116 5.85 3.79 -7.30
C LEU A 116 7.36 4.02 -7.44
N GLY A 117 8.17 2.96 -7.38
CA GLY A 117 9.62 3.04 -7.54
C GLY A 117 10.26 3.96 -6.49
N GLN A 118 11.30 4.70 -6.89
CA GLN A 118 12.11 5.50 -5.96
C GLN A 118 11.34 6.59 -5.19
N ALA A 119 10.12 6.93 -5.59
CA ALA A 119 9.28 7.87 -4.85
C ALA A 119 9.04 7.42 -3.40
N ILE A 120 9.01 6.10 -3.14
CA ILE A 120 8.74 5.57 -1.79
C ILE A 120 9.87 5.81 -0.80
N VAL A 121 11.09 6.12 -1.27
CA VAL A 121 12.30 6.06 -0.45
C VAL A 121 12.17 6.94 0.78
N LYS A 122 11.72 8.19 0.62
CA LYS A 122 11.60 9.14 1.73
C LYS A 122 10.56 8.67 2.75
N ASP A 123 9.34 8.38 2.30
CA ASP A 123 8.20 8.15 3.20
C ASP A 123 8.28 6.78 3.87
N PHE A 124 8.70 5.74 3.15
CA PHE A 124 8.89 4.40 3.73
C PHE A 124 10.11 4.32 4.64
N SER A 125 11.15 5.14 4.43
CA SER A 125 12.29 5.21 5.36
C SER A 125 11.85 5.64 6.76
N SER A 126 10.83 6.52 6.86
CA SER A 126 10.28 6.95 8.15
C SER A 126 9.64 5.80 8.94
N LEU A 127 9.14 4.78 8.23
CA LEU A 127 8.50 3.60 8.83
C LEU A 127 9.51 2.58 9.35
N LEU A 128 10.81 2.71 9.06
CA LEU A 128 11.84 1.77 9.52
C LEU A 128 12.07 1.79 11.05
N GLN A 129 11.44 2.72 11.77
CA GLN A 129 11.41 2.77 13.23
C GLN A 129 10.07 2.32 13.82
N ASN A 130 9.06 2.05 12.98
CA ASN A 130 7.72 1.70 13.43
C ASN A 130 7.65 0.21 13.82
N THR A 131 7.56 -0.05 15.13
CA THR A 131 7.48 -1.39 15.71
C THR A 131 6.06 -1.95 15.82
N GLY A 132 5.06 -1.26 15.27
CA GLY A 132 3.68 -1.72 15.25
C GLY A 132 3.56 -3.09 14.57
N SER A 133 2.88 -4.02 15.21
CA SER A 133 2.64 -5.36 14.67
C SER A 133 1.63 -5.30 13.53
N VAL A 134 1.80 -6.18 12.55
CA VAL A 134 0.76 -6.45 11.54
C VAL A 134 0.21 -7.85 11.73
N TYR A 135 -1.00 -8.11 11.22
CA TYR A 135 -1.66 -9.40 11.35
C TYR A 135 -2.05 -9.94 9.99
N TYR A 136 -1.85 -11.24 9.76
CA TYR A 136 -2.24 -11.91 8.53
C TYR A 136 -3.42 -12.84 8.81
N GLU A 137 -4.37 -12.87 7.88
CA GLU A 137 -5.60 -13.68 7.98
C GLU A 137 -5.61 -14.81 6.94
N GLY A 138 -6.34 -15.89 7.22
CA GLY A 138 -6.47 -17.02 6.29
C GLY A 138 -5.55 -18.20 6.57
N SER A 139 -5.16 -18.94 5.53
CA SER A 139 -4.65 -20.32 5.67
C SER A 139 -3.14 -20.41 5.92
N ARG A 140 -2.31 -20.33 4.87
CA ARG A 140 -0.86 -20.61 4.95
C ARG A 140 -0.03 -19.35 5.20
N GLU A 141 -0.37 -18.26 4.53
CA GLU A 141 0.29 -16.97 4.66
C GLU A 141 0.12 -16.42 6.08
N ALA A 142 -1.05 -16.62 6.69
CA ALA A 142 -1.32 -16.31 8.08
C ALA A 142 -0.46 -17.14 9.05
N MET A 143 -0.31 -18.43 8.78
CA MET A 143 0.51 -19.31 9.62
C MET A 143 1.99 -18.88 9.60
N GLN A 144 2.52 -18.52 8.42
CA GLN A 144 3.90 -18.04 8.30
C GLN A 144 4.07 -16.60 8.83
N GLY A 145 3.21 -15.68 8.41
CA GLY A 145 3.27 -14.27 8.81
C GLY A 145 3.09 -14.06 10.32
N ASN A 146 2.12 -14.73 10.93
CA ASN A 146 1.89 -14.65 12.37
C ASN A 146 2.97 -15.39 13.16
N ALA A 147 3.55 -16.47 12.63
CA ALA A 147 4.69 -17.13 13.26
C ALA A 147 5.94 -16.25 13.27
N TYR A 148 6.13 -15.42 12.25
CA TYR A 148 7.30 -14.54 12.11
C TYR A 148 7.11 -13.21 12.84
N LYS A 149 5.87 -12.89 13.25
CA LYS A 149 5.50 -11.67 13.98
C LYS A 149 5.99 -10.41 13.25
N TYR A 150 5.64 -10.31 11.97
CA TYR A 150 6.02 -9.15 11.17
C TYR A 150 5.47 -7.84 11.77
N ARG A 151 6.24 -6.79 11.58
CA ARG A 151 5.95 -5.41 12.00
C ARG A 151 5.94 -4.50 10.79
N ILE A 152 5.38 -3.31 10.95
CA ILE A 152 5.35 -2.27 9.91
C ILE A 152 6.75 -2.02 9.33
N LYS A 153 7.78 -1.90 10.17
CA LYS A 153 9.17 -1.73 9.69
C LYS A 153 9.69 -2.90 8.86
N ASP A 154 9.22 -4.12 9.11
CA ASP A 154 9.64 -5.31 8.34
C ASP A 154 9.07 -5.23 6.90
N LEU A 155 7.82 -4.77 6.74
CA LEU A 155 7.21 -4.53 5.43
C LEU A 155 7.87 -3.35 4.72
N ALA A 156 8.09 -2.25 5.43
CA ALA A 156 8.73 -1.06 4.86
C ALA A 156 10.14 -1.37 4.35
N ALA A 157 10.94 -2.12 5.11
CA ALA A 157 12.27 -2.55 4.70
C ALA A 157 12.24 -3.46 3.47
N PHE A 158 11.30 -4.40 3.40
CA PHE A 158 11.12 -5.25 2.23
C PHE A 158 10.81 -4.43 0.97
N PHE A 159 9.87 -3.48 1.04
CA PHE A 159 9.54 -2.63 -0.11
C PHE A 159 10.69 -1.74 -0.55
N LEU A 160 11.39 -1.11 0.40
CA LEU A 160 12.58 -0.29 0.12
C LEU A 160 13.66 -1.12 -0.57
N ALA A 161 13.99 -2.29 -0.02
CA ALA A 161 14.99 -3.18 -0.61
C ALA A 161 14.60 -3.64 -2.01
N THR A 162 13.32 -3.98 -2.22
CA THR A 162 12.79 -4.40 -3.52
C THR A 162 12.92 -3.29 -4.56
N VAL A 163 12.46 -2.08 -4.23
CA VAL A 163 12.51 -0.93 -5.15
C VAL A 163 13.93 -0.50 -5.47
N LEU A 164 14.82 -0.55 -4.48
CA LEU A 164 16.22 -0.13 -4.64
C LEU A 164 17.11 -1.24 -5.19
N ASN A 165 16.56 -2.43 -5.43
CA ASN A 165 17.29 -3.62 -5.84
C ASN A 165 18.49 -3.92 -4.91
N ILE A 166 18.27 -3.74 -3.61
CA ILE A 166 19.24 -4.07 -2.55
C ILE A 166 18.94 -5.49 -2.07
N PRO A 167 19.94 -6.39 -2.00
CA PRO A 167 19.73 -7.71 -1.40
C PRO A 167 19.19 -7.59 0.02
N TYR A 168 18.12 -8.34 0.33
CA TYR A 168 17.47 -8.29 1.63
C TYR A 168 17.03 -9.68 2.06
N THR A 169 17.50 -10.10 3.24
CA THR A 169 17.20 -11.41 3.80
C THR A 169 16.09 -11.31 4.83
N VAL A 170 15.02 -12.10 4.63
CA VAL A 170 13.89 -12.16 5.56
C VAL A 170 14.14 -13.25 6.60
N TYR A 171 14.63 -12.85 7.76
CA TYR A 171 14.83 -13.75 8.89
C TYR A 171 13.53 -14.03 9.66
N LYS A 172 13.44 -15.23 10.24
CA LYS A 172 12.31 -15.62 11.10
C LYS A 172 12.31 -14.86 12.43
N GLU A 173 13.48 -14.69 13.03
CA GLU A 173 13.61 -14.05 14.33
C GLU A 173 13.58 -12.52 14.18
N PRO A 174 12.77 -11.79 14.98
CA PRO A 174 12.67 -10.33 14.90
C PRO A 174 14.00 -9.60 15.08
N GLU A 175 14.89 -10.10 15.94
CA GLU A 175 16.19 -9.48 16.22
C GLU A 175 17.11 -9.54 15.00
N SER A 176 17.14 -10.67 14.29
CA SER A 176 17.94 -10.78 13.05
C SER A 176 17.38 -9.91 11.93
N ARG A 177 16.06 -9.70 11.86
CA ARG A 177 15.49 -8.71 10.95
C ARG A 177 15.86 -7.29 11.34
N ASP A 178 15.95 -6.99 12.63
CA ASP A 178 16.36 -5.67 13.10
C ASP A 178 17.80 -5.34 12.67
N GLU A 179 18.71 -6.31 12.76
CA GLU A 179 20.08 -6.19 12.23
C GLU A 179 20.10 -5.93 10.72
N GLU A 180 19.29 -6.67 9.94
CA GLU A 180 19.18 -6.47 8.49
C GLU A 180 18.62 -5.07 8.15
N ILE A 181 17.62 -4.61 8.90
CA ILE A 181 17.04 -3.27 8.75
C ILE A 181 18.06 -2.18 9.08
N GLU A 182 18.90 -2.35 10.11
CA GLU A 182 19.98 -1.41 10.40
C GLU A 182 21.03 -1.39 9.28
N GLY A 183 21.36 -2.55 8.70
CA GLY A 183 22.21 -2.64 7.51
C GLY A 183 21.62 -1.87 6.32
N LEU A 184 20.32 -2.03 6.07
CA LEU A 184 19.60 -1.28 5.04
C LEU A 184 19.65 0.24 5.30
N LYS A 185 19.39 0.69 6.53
CA LYS A 185 19.48 2.12 6.92
C LYS A 185 20.86 2.71 6.63
N GLN A 186 21.93 1.97 6.92
CA GLN A 186 23.29 2.42 6.62
C GLN A 186 23.54 2.58 5.12
N ASN A 187 23.01 1.67 4.29
CA ASN A 187 23.12 1.78 2.83
C ASN A 187 22.31 2.98 2.30
N LEU A 188 21.11 3.20 2.83
CA LEU A 188 20.30 4.37 2.48
C LEU A 188 21.02 5.68 2.80
N ASN A 189 21.65 5.79 3.98
CA ASN A 189 22.40 6.99 4.36
C ASN A 189 23.63 7.24 3.47
N LYS A 190 24.29 6.19 2.97
CA LYS A 190 25.46 6.33 2.07
C LYS A 190 25.08 6.82 0.68
N GLU A 191 23.98 6.32 0.15
CA GLU A 191 23.52 6.58 -1.22
C GLU A 191 22.66 7.86 -1.31
N TRP A 192 21.87 8.18 -0.27
CA TRP A 192 20.95 9.34 -0.26
C TRP A 192 21.33 10.47 0.71
N GLY A 193 22.31 10.28 1.60
CA GLY A 193 22.86 11.35 2.45
C GLY A 193 23.92 12.23 1.77
N ARG A 194 24.11 12.07 0.45
CA ARG A 194 25.06 12.82 -0.37
C ARG A 194 24.44 13.98 -1.18
N ASN A 195 23.17 14.29 -0.94
CA ASN A 195 22.47 15.41 -1.59
C ASN A 195 22.17 16.53 -0.60
#